data_AF-A0A3P7KIC6-F1
#
_entry.id   AF-A0A3P7KIC6-F1
#
_cell.length_a   1.000
_cell.length_b   1.000
_cell.length_c   1.000
_cell.angle_alpha   90.00
_cell.angle_beta   90.00
_cell.angle_gamma   90.00
#
_symmetry.space_group_name_H-M   'P 1'
#
loop_
_entity.id
_entity.type
_entity.pdbx_description
1 polymer ?
#
loop_
_entity_poly.entity_id
_entity_poly.type
_entity_poly.pdbx_seq_one_letter_code
_entity_poly.pdbx_strand_id
1 'polypeptide(L)' 'MPLFVLRIAEDGPAAMDGRLRVGDQLISINGRDTKGLTHEEAIQLIKQHPTVRLTVRRHKLP' A
#
# COMPACT_ATOMS: atom_id res chain seq x y z
N MET A 1 1.13 13.87 -1.57
CA MET A 1 0.73 13.53 -0.19
C MET A 1 1.25 12.13 0.12
N PRO A 2 1.81 11.84 1.30
CA PRO A 2 2.20 10.48 1.65
C PRO A 2 0.96 9.56 1.77
N LEU A 3 1.07 8.32 1.28
CA LEU A 3 0.03 7.30 1.37
C LEU A 3 0.33 6.32 2.51
N PHE A 4 -0.66 6.06 3.35
CA PHE A 4 -0.53 5.17 4.50
C PHE A 4 -1.63 4.11 4.53
N VAL A 5 -1.30 2.94 5.07
CA VAL A 5 -2.27 1.89 5.36
C VAL A 5 -3.05 2.28 6.62
N LEU A 6 -4.32 2.61 6.45
CA LEU A 6 -5.22 2.96 7.57
C LEU A 6 -6.00 1.76 8.10
N ARG A 7 -6.31 0.82 7.22
CA ARG A 7 -7.06 -0.40 7.53
C ARG A 7 -6.67 -1.51 6.56
N ILE A 8 -6.80 -2.75 7.01
CA ILE A 8 -6.64 -3.94 6.18
C ILE A 8 -7.95 -4.72 6.31
N ALA A 9 -8.55 -5.10 5.17
CA ALA A 9 -9.74 -5.95 5.17
C ALA A 9 -9.35 -7.35 5.66
N GLU A 10 -10.08 -7.88 6.64
CA GLU A 10 -9.74 -9.14 7.34
C GLU A 10 -9.73 -10.36 6.41
N ASP A 11 -10.58 -10.35 5.37
CA ASP A 11 -10.71 -11.37 4.33
C ASP A 11 -9.99 -10.99 3.02
N GLY A 12 -9.24 -9.88 3.03
CA GLY A 12 -8.56 -9.36 1.85
C GLY A 12 -7.20 -10.04 1.58
N PRO A 13 -6.69 -9.93 0.35
CA PRO A 13 -5.41 -10.53 -0.03
C PRO A 13 -4.23 -10.00 0.80
N ALA A 14 -4.29 -8.73 1.23
CA ALA A 14 -3.27 -8.14 2.10
C ALA A 14 -3.28 -8.71 3.54
N ALA A 15 -4.45 -9.09 4.07
CA ALA A 15 -4.55 -9.79 5.35
C ALA A 15 -4.05 -11.22 5.24
N MET A 16 -4.45 -11.94 4.18
CA MET A 16 -3.99 -13.31 3.91
C MET A 16 -2.47 -13.38 3.70
N ASP A 17 -1.87 -12.37 3.06
CA ASP A 17 -0.41 -12.27 2.90
C ASP A 17 0.31 -11.93 4.23
N GLY A 18 -0.36 -11.28 5.18
CA GLY A 18 0.10 -11.06 6.56
C GLY A 18 1.31 -10.12 6.75
N ARG A 19 1.94 -9.65 5.66
CA ARG A 19 3.16 -8.82 5.73
C ARG A 19 2.85 -7.32 5.88
N LEU A 20 1.77 -6.85 5.28
CA LEU A 20 1.32 -5.45 5.33
C LEU A 20 0.70 -5.15 6.71
N ARG A 21 0.94 -3.95 7.26
CA ARG A 21 0.39 -3.54 8.55
C ARG A 21 -0.22 -2.15 8.50
N VAL A 22 -1.20 -1.89 9.39
CA VAL A 22 -1.69 -0.54 9.64
C VAL A 22 -0.54 0.34 10.10
N GLY A 23 -0.47 1.56 9.55
CA GLY A 23 0.62 2.52 9.76
C GLY A 23 1.78 2.39 8.77
N ASP A 24 1.85 1.35 7.94
CA ASP A 24 2.85 1.27 6.88
C ASP A 24 2.65 2.42 5.88
N GLN A 25 3.75 3.07 5.51
CA GLN A 25 3.74 4.06 4.43
C GLN A 25 4.01 3.36 3.10
N LEU A 26 3.15 3.57 2.10
CA LEU A 26 3.41 3.12 0.74
C LEU A 26 4.47 4.02 0.11
N ILE A 27 5.51 3.40 -0.45
CA ILE A 27 6.60 4.07 -1.16
C ILE A 27 6.43 3.86 -2.67
N SER A 28 6.13 2.64 -3.11
CA SER A 28 5.85 2.35 -4.52
C SER A 28 4.77 1.27 -4.70
N ILE A 29 4.06 1.36 -5.83
CA ILE A 29 3.02 0.41 -6.25
C ILE A 29 3.44 -0.13 -7.63
N ASN A 30 3.67 -1.43 -7.73
CA ASN A 30 4.16 -2.09 -8.96
C ASN A 30 5.42 -1.43 -9.56
N GLY A 31 6.30 -0.92 -8.70
CA GLY A 31 7.53 -0.23 -9.11
C GLY A 31 7.38 1.25 -9.43
N ARG A 32 6.16 1.80 -9.46
CA ARG A 32 5.91 3.24 -9.62
C ARG A 32 5.96 3.94 -8.26
N ASP A 33 6.82 4.96 -8.13
CA ASP A 33 6.92 5.76 -6.91
C ASP A 33 5.57 6.46 -6.64
N THR A 34 5.16 6.47 -5.38
CA THR A 34 3.94 7.12 -4.91
C THR A 34 4.12 8.63 -4.73
N LYS A 35 5.35 9.15 -4.75
CA LYS A 35 5.62 10.59 -4.75
C LYS A 35 4.97 11.25 -5.97
N GLY A 36 4.12 12.23 -5.70
CA GLY A 36 3.41 12.98 -6.74
C GLY A 36 2.13 12.31 -7.23
N LEU A 37 1.84 11.06 -6.83
CA LEU A 37 0.55 10.45 -7.13
C LEU A 37 -0.55 11.05 -6.27
N THR A 38 -1.71 11.22 -6.89
CA THR A 38 -2.98 11.44 -6.20
C THR A 38 -3.45 10.14 -5.55
N HIS A 39 -4.37 10.28 -4.60
CA HIS A 39 -5.00 9.11 -3.96
C HIS A 39 -5.73 8.24 -5.00
N GLU A 40 -6.41 8.88 -5.96
CA GLU A 40 -7.17 8.20 -6.99
C GLU A 40 -6.28 7.39 -7.94
N GLU A 41 -5.16 7.96 -8.40
CA GLU A 41 -4.19 7.23 -9.23
C GLU A 41 -3.63 6.00 -8.50
N ALA A 42 -3.33 6.12 -7.20
CA ALA A 42 -2.87 4.98 -6.41
C ALA A 42 -3.93 3.88 -6.30
N ILE A 43 -5.20 4.24 -6.12
CA ILE A 43 -6.32 3.29 -6.10
C ILE A 43 -6.47 2.61 -7.46
N GLN A 44 -6.36 3.36 -8.56
CA GLN A 44 -6.44 2.80 -9.92
C GLN A 44 -5.32 1.78 -10.16
N LEU A 45 -4.07 2.10 -9.79
CA LEU A 45 -2.94 1.17 -9.91
C LEU A 45 -3.16 -0.13 -9.13
N ILE A 46 -3.77 -0.05 -7.95
CA ILE A 46 -4.06 -1.25 -7.14
C ILE A 46 -5.20 -2.06 -7.77
N LYS A 47 -6.26 -1.42 -8.25
CA LYS A 47 -7.44 -2.09 -8.82
C LYS A 47 -7.21 -2.67 -10.21
N GLN A 48 -6.28 -2.13 -10.98
CA GLN A 48 -6.00 -2.56 -12.35
C GLN A 48 -5.29 -3.93 -12.44
N HIS A 49 -4.69 -4.41 -11.35
CA HIS A 49 -3.93 -5.64 -11.36
C HIS A 49 -4.45 -6.65 -10.34
N PRO A 50 -4.58 -7.94 -10.69
CA PRO A 50 -4.99 -8.98 -9.74
C PRO A 50 -3.92 -9.25 -8.66
N THR A 51 -2.67 -8.85 -8.91
CA THR A 51 -1.57 -8.93 -7.96
C THR A 51 -0.80 -7.62 -7.98
N VAL A 52 -0.48 -7.11 -6.79
CA VAL A 52 0.20 -5.83 -6.63
C VAL A 52 1.43 -6.02 -5.76
N ARG A 53 2.58 -5.52 -6.22
CA ARG A 53 3.80 -5.43 -5.42
C ARG A 53 3.87 -4.07 -4.77
N LEU A 54 3.82 -4.04 -3.43
CA LEU A 54 3.97 -2.83 -2.64
C LEU A 54 5.37 -2.77 -2.04
N THR A 55 6.04 -1.63 -2.20
CA THR A 55 7.20 -1.29 -1.37
C THR A 55 6.73 -0.38 -0.27
N VAL A 56 6.93 -0.76 0.98
CA VAL A 56 6.47 0.01 2.14
C VAL A 56 7.63 0.39 3.05
N ARG A 57 7.46 1.50 3.76
CA ARG A 57 8.33 1.93 4.84
C ARG A 57 7.58 1.80 6.16
N ARG A 58 8.13 1.00 7.07
CA ARG A 58 7.62 0.82 8.42
C ARG A 58 8.51 1.58 9.39
N HIS A 59 7.98 2.60 10.05
CA HIS A 59 8.63 3.13 11.24
C HIS A 59 8.37 2.16 12.38
N LYS A 60 9.44 1.62 12.97
CA LYS A 60 9.30 1.04 14.30
C LYS A 60 9.00 2.21 15.24
N LEU A 61 7.83 2.18 15.87
CA LEU A 61 7.63 2.99 17.07
C LEU A 61 8.78 2.61 18.04
N PRO A 62 9.43 3.59 18.68
CA PRO A 62 10.46 3.34 19.68
C PRO A 62 9.91 2.48 20.83
#